data_AF-A0A963ZRD7-F1
#
_entry.id   AF-A0A963ZRD7-F1
#
_cell.length_a   1.000
_cell.length_b   1.000
_cell.length_c   1.000
_cell.angle_alpha   90.00
_cell.angle_beta   90.00
_cell.angle_gamma   90.00
#
_symmetry.space_group_name_H-M   'P 1'
#
loop_
_entity.id
_entity.type
_entity.pdbx_description
1 polymer ?
#
loop_
_entity_poly.entity_id
_entity_poly.type
_entity_poly.pdbx_seq_one_letter_code
_entity_poly.pdbx_strand_id
1 'polypeptide(L)'
;MKKWFLSALLLIPLLAYSQEVIFSGRIVDAATGAGVSGIRVRILDQGEGVTDDDGIFRIPLKKGTTEVQVELSKEWTVQYPREGKALVPLSSEARIEFEVKRLRSENALLLKEVERLKNEGRLKSAQIDSLRQVLEDSAAVFQERIALKTGIYQDSLRKSAAENEALRLKLSELTGQLEQTFIRRNRAEARGLISSELLAYLDRLKDLRDFLPHIRDVFLDNRASENFNKIVTRYNAAREPVNDNREARLAAARLYWPDELTEDELEEAYDLVLTDIHQRIILPLNDELVAHIRAAATGKTPRVAASKNAGKAADAAVKTLEYPISLLEQKIREVNTRLKSNR
;
A
#
# COMPACT_ATOMS: atom_id res chain seq x y z
N MET A 1 -61.98 10.82 8.68
CA MET A 1 -61.69 11.90 9.66
C MET A 1 -60.17 11.89 9.93
N LYS A 2 -59.36 12.60 9.13
CA LYS A 2 -58.66 13.85 9.47
C LYS A 2 -58.23 13.99 10.94
N LYS A 3 -56.92 13.85 11.22
CA LYS A 3 -56.04 14.68 12.10
C LYS A 3 -54.58 14.31 11.73
N TRP A 4 -53.86 15.00 10.84
CA TRP A 4 -53.11 16.26 11.04
C TRP A 4 -52.57 16.42 12.47
N PHE A 5 -51.30 16.05 12.66
CA PHE A 5 -50.44 16.58 13.70
C PHE A 5 -49.14 17.06 13.05
N LEU A 6 -49.07 18.37 12.84
CA LEU A 6 -47.80 19.08 12.66
C LEU A 6 -46.97 18.88 13.93
N SER A 7 -45.73 18.44 13.78
CA SER A 7 -44.69 18.65 14.80
C SER A 7 -43.57 19.42 14.11
N ALA A 8 -43.52 20.72 14.42
CA ALA A 8 -42.43 21.59 14.07
C ALA A 8 -41.18 21.13 14.83
N LEU A 9 -40.21 20.57 14.11
CA LEU A 9 -38.90 20.26 14.66
C LEU A 9 -38.00 21.50 14.49
N LEU A 10 -37.51 21.99 15.62
CA LEU A 10 -36.62 23.13 15.80
C LEU A 10 -35.53 23.22 14.72
N LEU A 11 -35.49 24.36 14.01
CA LEU A 11 -34.26 24.91 13.45
C LEU A 11 -33.37 25.37 14.61
N ILE A 12 -32.36 24.57 14.96
CA ILE A 12 -31.21 25.04 15.72
C ILE A 12 -30.26 25.69 14.70
N PRO A 13 -29.90 26.98 14.82
CA PRO A 13 -28.84 27.53 13.99
C PRO A 13 -27.54 26.85 14.41
N LEU A 14 -26.96 26.05 13.50
CA LEU A 14 -25.57 25.65 13.54
C LEU A 14 -24.73 26.92 13.56
N LEU A 15 -24.38 27.37 14.78
CA LEU A 15 -23.21 28.21 14.98
C LEU A 15 -22.02 27.39 14.49
N ALA A 16 -21.59 27.66 13.27
CA ALA A 16 -20.33 27.20 12.75
C ALA A 16 -19.25 27.75 13.70
N TYR A 17 -18.76 26.90 14.60
CA TYR A 17 -17.50 27.14 15.27
C TYR A 17 -16.43 27.19 14.18
N SER A 18 -16.05 28.41 13.79
CA SER A 18 -14.77 28.66 13.13
C SER A 18 -13.69 28.21 14.12
N GLN A 19 -13.22 26.98 13.96
CA GLN A 19 -12.05 26.51 14.69
C GLN A 19 -10.83 27.18 14.05
N GLU A 20 -10.51 28.37 14.54
CA GLU A 20 -9.28 29.08 14.20
C GLU A 20 -8.10 28.37 14.84
N VAL A 21 -7.07 28.09 14.05
CA VAL A 21 -5.80 27.54 14.57
C VAL A 21 -4.88 28.73 14.83
N ILE A 22 -4.37 28.88 16.05
CA ILE A 22 -3.44 29.96 16.39
C ILE A 22 -2.06 29.60 15.85
N PHE A 23 -1.57 30.36 14.87
CA PHE A 23 -0.20 30.27 14.40
C PHE A 23 0.71 31.12 15.27
N SER A 24 1.81 30.51 15.74
CA SER A 24 2.81 31.18 16.57
C SER A 24 4.14 31.22 15.83
N GLY A 25 4.67 32.43 15.62
CA GLY A 25 5.99 32.66 15.05
C GLY A 25 6.86 33.49 15.99
N ARG A 26 8.17 33.46 15.77
CA ARG A 26 9.14 34.27 16.50
C ARG A 26 9.99 35.07 15.52
N ILE A 27 10.08 36.37 15.73
CA ILE A 27 10.95 37.27 14.98
C ILE A 27 12.26 37.43 15.73
N VAL A 28 13.39 37.12 15.08
CA VAL A 28 14.72 37.27 15.66
C VAL A 28 15.61 38.13 14.78
N ASP A 29 16.48 38.93 15.40
CA ASP A 29 17.48 39.71 14.66
C ASP A 29 18.56 38.78 14.10
N ALA A 30 18.77 38.80 12.79
CA ALA A 30 19.68 37.89 12.09
C ALA A 30 21.16 38.00 12.51
N ALA A 31 21.56 39.11 13.15
CA ALA A 31 22.94 39.31 13.61
C ALA A 31 23.15 38.84 15.06
N THR A 32 22.12 38.94 15.90
CA THR A 32 22.24 38.70 17.36
C THR A 32 21.47 37.48 17.85
N GLY A 33 20.51 36.98 17.08
CA GLY A 33 19.58 35.91 17.48
C GLY A 33 18.60 36.33 18.59
N ALA A 34 18.59 37.61 18.97
CA ALA A 34 17.69 38.13 19.99
C ALA A 34 16.28 38.32 19.44
N GLY A 35 15.27 38.06 20.28
CA GLY A 35 13.87 38.33 19.93
C GLY A 35 13.63 39.82 19.72
N VAL A 36 12.85 40.16 18.69
CA VAL A 36 12.58 41.57 18.34
C VAL A 36 11.15 41.94 18.70
N SER A 37 10.99 42.81 19.69
CA SER A 37 9.70 43.20 20.24
C SER A 37 9.06 44.39 19.50
N GLY A 38 7.72 44.51 19.60
CA GLY A 38 6.96 45.66 19.09
C GLY A 38 6.83 45.75 17.56
N ILE A 39 7.21 44.72 16.81
CA ILE A 39 7.08 44.70 15.35
C ILE A 39 5.66 44.31 14.97
N ARG A 40 5.04 45.10 14.09
CA ARG A 40 3.79 44.70 13.42
C ARG A 40 4.08 43.64 12.36
N VAL A 41 3.44 42.49 12.52
CA VAL A 41 3.53 41.31 11.65
C VAL A 41 2.18 41.11 10.98
N ARG A 42 2.16 41.00 9.65
CA ARG A 42 0.96 40.70 8.87
C ARG A 42 1.14 39.37 8.17
N ILE A 43 0.15 38.48 8.29
CA ILE A 43 0.04 37.28 7.46
C ILE A 43 -0.96 37.59 6.35
N LEU A 44 -0.52 37.46 5.09
CA LEU A 44 -1.37 37.72 3.93
C LEU A 44 -2.67 36.91 4.00
N ASP A 45 -3.81 37.61 3.83
CA ASP A 45 -5.17 37.05 3.82
C ASP A 45 -5.65 36.33 5.11
N GLN A 46 -4.89 36.45 6.21
CA GLN A 46 -5.22 35.82 7.51
C GLN A 46 -5.39 36.85 8.65
N GLY A 47 -4.49 37.83 8.79
CA GLY A 47 -4.59 38.83 9.87
C GLY A 47 -3.28 39.54 10.19
N GLU A 48 -3.28 40.34 11.25
CA GLU A 48 -2.10 41.06 11.77
C GLU A 48 -1.95 40.89 13.29
N GLY A 49 -0.72 40.99 13.77
CA GLY A 49 -0.35 40.91 15.18
C GLY A 49 0.89 41.75 15.47
N VAL A 50 1.29 41.79 16.75
CA VAL A 50 2.49 42.50 17.21
C VAL A 50 3.34 41.53 18.01
N THR A 51 4.66 41.61 17.86
CA THR A 51 5.59 40.77 18.64
C THR A 51 5.69 41.23 20.09
N ASP A 52 5.69 40.26 21.01
CA ASP A 52 5.97 40.47 22.44
C ASP A 52 7.46 40.67 22.73
N ASP A 53 7.83 40.78 24.02
CA ASP A 53 9.20 41.04 24.46
C ASP A 53 10.21 39.95 24.05
N ASP A 54 9.74 38.73 23.80
CA ASP A 54 10.54 37.60 23.32
C ASP A 54 10.58 37.48 21.79
N GLY A 55 9.94 38.43 21.09
CA GLY A 55 9.79 38.46 19.65
C GLY A 55 8.67 37.56 19.12
N ILE A 56 7.79 37.05 19.97
CA ILE A 56 6.75 36.09 19.59
C ILE A 56 5.49 36.82 19.15
N PHE A 57 4.90 36.38 18.03
CA PHE A 57 3.58 36.83 17.58
C PHE A 57 2.63 35.65 17.44
N ARG A 58 1.33 35.92 17.61
CA ARG A 58 0.26 34.92 17.52
C ARG A 58 -0.87 35.47 16.65
N ILE A 59 -1.20 34.77 15.57
CA ILE A 59 -2.23 35.19 14.61
C ILE A 59 -3.13 33.98 14.30
N PRO A 60 -4.46 34.10 14.41
CA PRO A 60 -5.38 33.02 14.02
C PRO A 60 -5.35 32.79 12.51
N LEU A 61 -5.31 31.52 12.10
CA LEU A 61 -5.38 31.08 10.72
C LEU A 61 -6.71 30.42 10.41
N LYS A 62 -7.16 30.56 9.16
CA LYS A 62 -8.25 29.76 8.60
C LYS A 62 -7.87 28.28 8.58
N LYS A 63 -8.86 27.41 8.83
CA LYS A 63 -8.68 25.95 8.81
C LYS A 63 -8.21 25.48 7.43
N GLY A 64 -7.17 24.65 7.40
CA GLY A 64 -6.61 24.08 6.17
C GLY A 64 -5.46 24.88 5.54
N THR A 65 -5.05 26.00 6.14
CA THR A 65 -3.85 26.73 5.72
C THR A 65 -2.60 25.89 5.99
N THR A 66 -1.84 25.58 4.95
CA THR A 66 -0.59 24.80 5.01
C THR A 66 0.66 25.66 4.85
N GLU A 67 0.53 26.87 4.32
CA GLU A 67 1.62 27.84 4.11
C GLU A 67 1.14 29.25 4.47
N VAL A 68 2.02 30.04 5.07
CA VAL A 68 1.80 31.46 5.39
C VAL A 68 2.91 32.32 4.82
N GLN A 69 2.57 33.55 4.42
CA GLN A 69 3.54 34.56 4.02
C GLN A 69 3.48 35.75 4.99
N VAL A 70 4.63 36.07 5.58
CA VAL A 70 4.79 37.13 6.56
C VAL A 70 5.31 38.41 5.91
N GLU A 71 4.59 39.50 6.14
CA GLU A 71 5.00 40.87 5.86
C GLU A 71 5.27 41.62 7.16
N LEU A 72 6.36 42.39 7.19
CA LEU A 72 6.76 43.21 8.33
C LEU A 72 6.61 44.69 8.01
N SER A 73 6.62 45.52 9.05
CA SER A 73 6.72 46.98 8.90
C SER A 73 7.93 47.39 8.03
N LYS A 74 7.84 48.56 7.37
CA LYS A 74 8.80 49.06 6.36
C LYS A 74 10.26 49.21 6.84
N GLU A 75 10.51 49.08 8.14
CA GLU A 75 11.84 49.19 8.76
C GLU A 75 12.59 47.85 8.84
N TRP A 76 11.95 46.75 8.44
CA TRP A 76 12.49 45.39 8.58
C TRP A 76 12.37 44.61 7.29
N THR A 77 13.30 43.70 7.05
CA THR A 77 13.27 42.76 5.93
C THR A 77 13.52 41.35 6.43
N VAL A 78 12.68 40.41 6.03
CA VAL A 78 12.84 38.98 6.32
C VAL A 78 13.99 38.42 5.47
N GLN A 79 14.96 37.80 6.13
CA GLN A 79 16.10 37.10 5.50
C GLN A 79 15.79 35.60 5.34
N TYR A 80 15.15 35.01 6.35
CA TYR A 80 14.75 33.62 6.37
C TYR A 80 13.43 33.45 7.13
N PRO A 81 12.50 32.59 6.68
CA PRO A 81 12.47 31.92 5.37
C PRO A 81 12.44 32.89 4.19
N ARG A 82 12.93 32.46 3.01
CA ARG A 82 12.96 33.32 1.81
C ARG A 82 11.54 33.78 1.46
N GLU A 83 11.41 35.04 1.06
CA GLU A 83 10.12 35.70 0.74
C GLU A 83 9.13 35.77 1.92
N GLY A 84 9.55 35.42 3.14
CA GLY A 84 8.68 35.34 4.31
C GLY A 84 7.69 34.17 4.29
N LYS A 85 7.90 33.17 3.43
CA LYS A 85 7.01 32.00 3.29
C LYS A 85 7.40 30.86 4.21
N ALA A 86 6.46 30.37 5.00
CA ALA A 86 6.71 29.28 5.94
C ALA A 86 5.55 28.28 5.99
N LEU A 87 5.88 27.00 6.15
CA LEU A 87 4.88 25.93 6.30
C LEU A 87 4.28 25.95 7.70
N VAL A 88 2.95 25.90 7.80
CA VAL A 88 2.25 25.85 9.09
C VAL A 88 2.58 24.52 9.79
N PRO A 89 3.12 24.53 11.02
CA PRO A 89 3.47 23.30 11.71
C PRO A 89 2.22 22.50 12.07
N LEU A 90 2.33 21.17 12.02
CA LEU A 90 1.24 20.26 12.41
C LEU A 90 0.96 20.27 13.92
N SER A 91 1.93 20.73 14.73
CA SER A 91 1.81 20.90 16.17
C SER A 91 1.60 22.37 16.52
N SER A 92 0.61 22.66 17.37
CA SER A 92 0.32 24.01 17.87
C SER A 92 1.42 24.56 18.80
N GLU A 93 2.35 23.71 19.25
CA GLU A 93 3.46 24.10 20.13
C GLU A 93 4.72 24.48 19.33
N ALA A 94 4.81 24.05 18.07
CA ALA A 94 5.94 24.34 17.22
C ALA A 94 5.90 25.80 16.74
N ARG A 95 7.06 26.47 16.81
CA ARG A 95 7.22 27.88 16.43
C ARG A 95 8.14 27.98 15.25
N ILE A 96 7.78 28.82 14.29
CA ILE A 96 8.66 29.15 13.17
C ILE A 96 9.44 30.40 13.52
N GLU A 97 10.76 30.31 13.35
CA GLU A 97 11.65 31.44 13.51
C GLU A 97 11.82 32.18 12.18
N PHE A 98 11.57 33.48 12.21
CA PHE A 98 11.81 34.40 11.10
C PHE A 98 13.00 35.28 11.45
N GLU A 99 14.09 35.10 10.71
CA GLU A 99 15.27 35.92 10.84
C GLU A 99 15.06 37.21 10.06
N VAL A 100 15.19 38.33 10.75
CA VAL A 100 14.97 39.66 10.18
C VAL A 100 16.22 40.50 10.29
N LYS A 101 16.40 41.38 9.31
CA LYS A 101 17.41 42.41 9.35
C LYS A 101 16.71 43.75 9.41
N ARG A 102 17.06 44.56 10.41
CA ARG A 102 16.65 45.96 10.41
C ARG A 102 17.24 46.62 9.17
N LEU A 103 16.40 47.28 8.39
CA LEU A 103 16.85 48.21 7.35
C LEU A 103 17.46 49.40 8.08
N ARG A 104 18.71 49.25 8.56
CA ARG A 104 19.39 50.30 9.32
C ARG A 104 19.52 51.53 8.43
N SER A 105 18.94 52.61 8.92
CA SER A 105 19.21 53.99 8.55
C SER A 105 20.68 54.42 8.75
N GLU A 106 21.58 53.53 9.21
CA GLU A 106 23.01 53.79 9.37
C GLU A 106 23.71 54.12 8.04
N ASN A 107 23.34 53.49 6.92
CA ASN A 107 23.86 53.92 5.62
C ASN A 107 23.35 55.31 5.23
N ALA A 108 22.11 55.65 5.60
CA ALA A 108 21.56 56.98 5.32
C ALA A 108 22.17 58.08 6.22
N LEU A 109 22.53 57.75 7.47
CA LEU A 109 23.22 58.65 8.39
C LEU A 109 24.71 58.82 8.02
N LEU A 110 25.40 57.74 7.64
CA LEU A 110 26.77 57.81 7.12
C LEU A 110 26.84 58.55 5.79
N LEU A 111 25.89 58.34 4.87
CA LEU A 111 25.80 59.09 3.62
C LEU A 111 25.51 60.57 3.87
N LYS A 112 24.61 60.91 4.81
CA LYS A 112 24.37 62.30 5.23
C LYS A 112 25.58 62.95 5.88
N GLU A 113 26.35 62.21 6.69
CA GLU A 113 27.54 62.72 7.35
C GLU A 113 28.70 62.90 6.35
N VAL A 114 28.85 61.99 5.37
CA VAL A 114 29.79 62.12 4.25
C VAL A 114 29.41 63.30 3.35
N GLU A 115 28.13 63.51 3.04
CA GLU A 115 27.66 64.69 2.31
C GLU A 115 27.86 65.99 3.11
N ARG A 116 27.60 65.99 4.42
CA ARG A 116 27.83 67.13 5.31
C ARG A 116 29.31 67.52 5.34
N LEU A 117 30.20 66.55 5.55
CA LEU A 117 31.65 66.76 5.58
C LEU A 117 32.24 67.18 4.22
N LYS A 118 31.62 66.73 3.12
CA LYS A 118 31.94 67.14 1.74
C LYS A 118 31.51 68.60 1.48
N ASN A 119 30.31 68.98 1.94
CA ASN A 119 29.77 70.34 1.80
C ASN A 119 30.49 71.36 2.70
N GLU A 120 31.04 70.92 3.84
CA GLU A 120 31.83 71.77 4.76
C GLU A 120 33.29 71.97 4.32
N GLY A 121 33.74 71.36 3.22
CA GLY A 121 35.12 71.49 2.71
C GLY A 121 36.19 70.85 3.61
N ARG A 122 35.80 70.01 4.56
CA ARG A 122 36.70 69.42 5.58
C ARG A 122 37.25 68.05 5.18
N LEU A 123 36.74 67.45 4.12
CA LEU A 123 37.28 66.24 3.51
C LEU A 123 38.32 66.62 2.44
N LYS A 124 39.61 66.40 2.73
CA LYS A 124 40.67 66.52 1.72
C LYS A 124 40.53 65.37 0.71
N SER A 125 40.88 65.58 -0.56
CA SER A 125 40.80 64.55 -1.62
C SER A 125 41.38 63.20 -1.19
N ALA A 126 42.53 63.22 -0.52
CA ALA A 126 43.18 62.02 0.02
C ALA A 126 42.32 61.20 1.01
N GLN A 127 41.41 61.83 1.76
CA GLN A 127 40.49 61.13 2.67
C GLN A 127 39.32 60.50 1.92
N ILE A 128 38.89 61.11 0.81
CA ILE A 128 37.87 60.53 -0.09
C ILE A 128 38.47 59.31 -0.81
N ASP A 129 39.72 59.40 -1.26
CA ASP A 129 40.42 58.29 -1.90
C ASP A 129 40.66 57.13 -0.92
N SER A 130 41.04 57.43 0.34
CA SER A 130 41.16 56.42 1.39
C SER A 130 39.83 55.74 1.72
N LEU A 131 38.72 56.48 1.78
CA LEU A 131 37.39 55.90 1.99
C LEU A 131 36.94 55.03 0.80
N ARG A 132 37.23 55.46 -0.43
CA ARG A 132 36.98 54.64 -1.64
C ARG A 132 37.77 53.35 -1.61
N GLN A 133 39.06 53.42 -1.28
CA GLN A 133 39.91 52.23 -1.16
C GLN A 133 39.37 51.25 -0.10
N VAL A 134 39.00 51.73 1.08
CA VAL A 134 38.43 50.88 2.15
C VAL A 134 37.10 50.26 1.73
N LEU A 135 36.26 50.99 0.98
CA LEU A 135 35.01 50.46 0.44
C LEU A 135 35.26 49.40 -0.64
N GLU A 136 36.23 49.61 -1.53
CA GLU A 136 36.63 48.65 -2.56
C GLU A 136 37.22 47.38 -1.93
N ASP A 137 38.12 47.51 -0.95
CA ASP A 137 38.69 46.39 -0.21
C ASP A 137 37.61 45.62 0.55
N SER A 138 36.68 46.32 1.21
CA SER A 138 35.55 45.69 1.90
C SER A 138 34.62 44.99 0.92
N ALA A 139 34.35 45.56 -0.25
CA ALA A 139 33.54 44.93 -1.29
C ALA A 139 34.20 43.66 -1.82
N ALA A 140 35.53 43.68 -2.04
CA ALA A 140 36.29 42.51 -2.45
C ALA A 140 36.22 41.37 -1.41
N VAL A 141 36.39 41.68 -0.12
CA VAL A 141 36.26 40.70 0.98
C VAL A 141 34.84 40.12 1.05
N PHE A 142 33.80 40.94 0.84
CA PHE A 142 32.43 40.44 0.80
C PHE A 142 32.17 39.55 -0.42
N GLN A 143 32.70 39.89 -1.59
CA GLN A 143 32.59 39.07 -2.80
C GLN A 143 33.28 37.72 -2.61
N GLU A 144 34.48 37.69 -2.03
CA GLU A 144 35.20 36.46 -1.73
C GLU A 144 34.41 35.57 -0.74
N ARG A 145 33.87 36.17 0.32
CA ARG A 145 33.03 35.44 1.29
C ARG A 145 31.76 34.86 0.65
N ILE A 146 31.11 35.60 -0.25
CA ILE A 146 29.94 35.12 -1.00
C ILE A 146 30.35 33.96 -1.91
N ALA A 147 31.46 34.07 -2.63
CA ALA A 147 31.98 33.01 -3.49
C ALA A 147 32.28 31.73 -2.70
N LEU A 148 32.98 31.86 -1.56
CA LEU A 148 33.29 30.75 -0.66
C LEU A 148 32.02 30.06 -0.14
N LYS A 149 31.07 30.82 0.41
CA LYS A 149 29.79 30.27 0.89
C LYS A 149 29.03 29.58 -0.24
N THR A 150 28.99 30.19 -1.42
CA THR A 150 28.32 29.60 -2.60
C THR A 150 28.96 28.26 -2.98
N GLY A 151 30.29 28.17 -2.97
CA GLY A 151 31.01 26.91 -3.21
C GLY A 151 30.66 25.83 -2.19
N ILE A 152 30.67 26.15 -0.90
CA ILE A 152 30.31 25.22 0.18
C ILE A 152 28.86 24.71 0.03
N TYR A 153 27.92 25.60 -0.31
CA TYR A 153 26.53 25.18 -0.55
C TYR A 153 26.40 24.29 -1.78
N GLN A 154 27.11 24.60 -2.86
CA GLN A 154 27.10 23.76 -4.07
C GLN A 154 27.67 22.37 -3.80
N ASP A 155 28.76 22.27 -3.04
CA ASP A 155 29.35 20.99 -2.65
C ASP A 155 28.44 20.19 -1.72
N SER A 156 27.79 20.85 -0.77
CA SER A 156 26.82 20.21 0.13
C SER A 156 25.60 19.69 -0.65
N LEU A 157 25.11 20.46 -1.62
CA LEU A 157 24.00 20.06 -2.50
C LEU A 157 24.39 18.85 -3.36
N ARG A 158 25.61 18.85 -3.92
CA ARG A 158 26.14 17.72 -4.69
C ARG A 158 26.26 16.45 -3.87
N LYS A 159 26.78 16.55 -2.64
CA LYS A 159 26.87 15.41 -1.70
C LYS A 159 25.49 14.86 -1.37
N SER A 160 24.55 15.73 -1.00
CA SER A 160 23.18 15.31 -0.72
C SER A 160 22.48 14.70 -1.94
N ALA A 161 22.70 15.23 -3.14
CA ALA A 161 22.17 14.64 -4.38
C ALA A 161 22.73 13.24 -4.64
N ALA A 162 24.04 13.04 -4.44
CA ALA A 162 24.69 11.74 -4.59
C ALA A 162 24.19 10.72 -3.53
N GLU A 163 24.04 11.14 -2.28
CA GLU A 163 23.48 10.31 -1.21
C GLU A 163 22.03 9.91 -1.49
N ASN A 164 21.20 10.85 -1.94
CA ASN A 164 19.81 10.56 -2.32
C ASN A 164 19.72 9.55 -3.46
N GLU A 165 20.60 9.66 -4.45
CA GLU A 165 20.63 8.70 -5.55
C GLU A 165 21.08 7.31 -5.09
N ALA A 166 22.11 7.24 -4.22
CA ALA A 166 22.54 5.97 -3.63
C ALA A 166 21.42 5.31 -2.80
N LEU A 167 20.66 6.10 -2.04
CA LEU A 167 19.50 5.60 -1.29
C LEU A 167 18.38 5.10 -2.21
N ARG A 168 18.11 5.78 -3.33
CA ARG A 168 17.14 5.33 -4.33
C ARG A 168 17.52 4.00 -4.95
N LEU A 169 18.78 3.84 -5.35
CA LEU A 169 19.29 2.58 -5.90
C LEU A 169 19.17 1.45 -4.87
N LYS A 170 19.53 1.71 -3.61
CA LYS A 170 19.42 0.72 -2.53
C LYS A 170 17.97 0.35 -2.22
N LEU A 171 17.06 1.32 -2.23
CA LEU A 171 15.62 1.06 -2.07
C LEU A 171 15.07 0.21 -3.22
N SER A 172 15.46 0.50 -4.47
CA SER A 172 15.09 -0.30 -5.63
C SER A 172 15.59 -1.74 -5.50
N GLU A 173 16.85 -1.93 -5.12
CA GLU A 173 17.45 -3.25 -4.90
C GLU A 173 16.72 -4.03 -3.80
N LEU A 174 16.51 -3.42 -2.63
CA LEU A 174 15.80 -4.04 -1.50
C LEU A 174 14.36 -4.40 -1.87
N THR A 175 13.68 -3.54 -2.62
CA THR A 175 12.30 -3.79 -3.09
C THR A 175 12.28 -4.98 -4.05
N GLY A 176 13.20 -5.03 -5.01
CA GLY A 176 13.32 -6.16 -5.93
C GLY A 176 13.67 -7.47 -5.21
N GLN A 177 14.55 -7.44 -4.20
CA GLN A 177 14.86 -8.62 -3.39
C GLN A 177 13.63 -9.09 -2.59
N LEU A 178 12.90 -8.17 -1.97
CA LEU A 178 11.69 -8.49 -1.21
C LEU A 178 10.64 -9.13 -2.13
N GLU A 179 10.36 -8.52 -3.27
CA GLU A 179 9.42 -9.01 -4.27
C GLU A 179 9.81 -10.43 -4.74
N GLN A 180 11.08 -10.66 -5.06
CA GLN A 180 11.59 -11.98 -5.45
C GLN A 180 11.47 -13.02 -4.33
N THR A 181 11.69 -12.65 -3.07
CA THR A 181 11.49 -13.58 -1.94
C THR A 181 10.01 -13.91 -1.72
N PHE A 182 9.13 -12.91 -1.84
CA PHE A 182 7.69 -13.06 -1.69
C PHE A 182 7.11 -13.95 -2.80
N ILE A 183 7.47 -13.69 -4.07
CA ILE A 183 7.08 -14.50 -5.21
C ILE A 183 7.56 -15.95 -5.02
N ARG A 184 8.83 -16.17 -4.66
CA ARG A 184 9.37 -17.53 -4.46
C ARG A 184 8.62 -18.30 -3.36
N ARG A 185 8.34 -17.66 -2.23
CA ARG A 185 7.61 -18.28 -1.12
C ARG A 185 6.19 -18.63 -1.53
N ASN A 186 5.44 -17.67 -2.06
CA ASN A 186 4.04 -17.88 -2.43
C ASN A 186 3.90 -18.89 -3.57
N ARG A 187 4.86 -18.90 -4.50
CA ARG A 187 4.94 -19.90 -5.56
C ARG A 187 5.14 -21.31 -5.01
N ALA A 188 6.04 -21.48 -4.03
CA ALA A 188 6.24 -22.77 -3.38
C ALA A 188 4.99 -23.25 -2.62
N GLU A 189 4.31 -22.33 -1.94
CA GLU A 189 3.05 -22.59 -1.24
C GLU A 189 1.92 -22.96 -2.20
N ALA A 190 1.68 -22.15 -3.23
CA ALA A 190 0.68 -22.40 -4.26
C ALA A 190 0.88 -23.77 -4.92
N ARG A 191 2.14 -24.10 -5.28
CA ARG A 191 2.49 -25.41 -5.82
C ARG A 191 2.17 -26.54 -4.84
N GLY A 192 2.54 -26.39 -3.57
CA GLY A 192 2.28 -27.39 -2.53
C GLY A 192 0.79 -27.69 -2.41
N LEU A 193 -0.02 -26.63 -2.39
CA LEU A 193 -1.47 -26.75 -2.29
C LEU A 193 -2.08 -27.43 -3.53
N ILE A 194 -1.80 -26.94 -4.74
CA ILE A 194 -2.29 -27.52 -6.01
C ILE A 194 -1.94 -29.02 -6.08
N SER A 195 -0.68 -29.36 -5.83
CA SER A 195 -0.19 -30.73 -5.88
C SER A 195 -0.93 -31.63 -4.88
N SER A 196 -1.07 -31.17 -3.64
CA SER A 196 -1.73 -31.93 -2.58
C SER A 196 -3.22 -32.14 -2.83
N GLU A 197 -3.93 -31.13 -3.34
CA GLU A 197 -5.36 -31.20 -3.65
C GLU A 197 -5.63 -32.23 -4.77
N LEU A 198 -4.88 -32.15 -5.87
CA LEU A 198 -5.05 -33.07 -7.00
C LEU A 198 -4.67 -34.52 -6.65
N LEU A 199 -3.58 -34.71 -5.91
CA LEU A 199 -3.16 -36.05 -5.47
C LEU A 199 -4.16 -36.65 -4.47
N ALA A 200 -4.64 -35.86 -3.51
CA ALA A 200 -5.67 -36.31 -2.58
C ALA A 200 -6.94 -36.74 -3.32
N TYR A 201 -7.38 -35.96 -4.32
CA TYR A 201 -8.52 -36.34 -5.14
C TYR A 201 -8.27 -37.66 -5.89
N LEU A 202 -7.13 -37.80 -6.58
CA LEU A 202 -6.78 -39.02 -7.32
C LEU A 202 -6.77 -40.26 -6.41
N ASP A 203 -6.18 -40.14 -5.22
CA ASP A 203 -6.11 -41.24 -4.26
C ASP A 203 -7.51 -41.65 -3.80
N ARG A 204 -8.39 -40.69 -3.46
CA ARG A 204 -9.77 -41.02 -3.05
C ARG A 204 -10.63 -41.54 -4.19
N LEU A 205 -10.37 -41.11 -5.41
CA LEU A 205 -11.01 -41.66 -6.60
C LEU A 205 -10.59 -43.12 -6.83
N LYS A 206 -9.31 -43.46 -6.63
CA LYS A 206 -8.81 -44.84 -6.68
C LYS A 206 -9.42 -45.69 -5.56
N ASP A 207 -9.48 -45.18 -4.33
CA ASP A 207 -10.15 -45.85 -3.20
C ASP A 207 -11.61 -46.21 -3.55
N LEU A 208 -12.34 -45.26 -4.17
CA LEU A 208 -13.72 -45.49 -4.60
C LEU A 208 -13.79 -46.56 -5.70
N ARG A 209 -12.98 -46.43 -6.77
CA ARG A 209 -12.91 -47.43 -7.85
C ARG A 209 -12.63 -48.82 -7.30
N ASP A 210 -11.67 -48.95 -6.40
CA ASP A 210 -11.22 -50.24 -5.86
C ASP A 210 -12.27 -50.88 -4.95
N PHE A 211 -13.15 -50.07 -4.35
CA PHE A 211 -14.28 -50.58 -3.58
C PHE A 211 -15.48 -51.02 -4.44
N LEU A 212 -15.68 -50.43 -5.62
CA LEU A 212 -16.85 -50.72 -6.47
C LEU A 212 -17.07 -52.23 -6.76
N PRO A 213 -16.04 -53.06 -7.04
CA PRO A 213 -16.20 -54.50 -7.21
C PRO A 213 -16.83 -55.21 -5.99
N HIS A 214 -16.70 -54.63 -4.80
CA HIS A 214 -17.21 -55.15 -3.53
C HIS A 214 -18.59 -54.58 -3.16
N ILE A 215 -19.26 -53.84 -4.06
CA ILE A 215 -20.52 -53.17 -3.71
C ILE A 215 -21.62 -54.14 -3.28
N ARG A 216 -21.58 -55.39 -3.75
CA ARG A 216 -22.55 -56.42 -3.36
C ARG A 216 -22.47 -56.76 -1.88
N ASP A 217 -21.31 -56.59 -1.27
CA ASP A 217 -21.08 -56.85 0.16
C ASP A 217 -21.80 -55.84 1.06
N VAL A 218 -22.07 -54.62 0.54
CA VAL A 218 -22.93 -53.61 1.21
C VAL A 218 -24.34 -54.14 1.45
N PHE A 219 -24.80 -55.05 0.58
CA PHE A 219 -26.06 -55.76 0.75
C PHE A 219 -25.88 -57.04 1.55
N LEU A 220 -24.83 -57.27 2.32
CA LEU A 220 -24.68 -58.47 3.14
C LEU A 220 -24.23 -58.10 4.55
N ASP A 221 -23.30 -57.15 4.67
CA ASP A 221 -22.67 -56.74 5.91
C ASP A 221 -22.82 -55.23 6.17
N ASN A 222 -23.27 -54.87 7.38
CA ASN A 222 -23.35 -53.48 7.83
C ASN A 222 -21.98 -52.80 7.83
N ARG A 223 -20.89 -53.53 8.13
CA ARG A 223 -19.53 -52.98 8.09
C ARG A 223 -19.12 -52.58 6.68
N ALA A 224 -19.51 -53.37 5.67
CA ALA A 224 -19.27 -53.03 4.27
C ALA A 224 -20.04 -51.77 3.87
N SER A 225 -21.29 -51.62 4.34
CA SER A 225 -22.09 -50.40 4.14
C SER A 225 -21.45 -49.16 4.79
N GLU A 226 -20.99 -49.27 6.03
CA GLU A 226 -20.28 -48.21 6.72
C GLU A 226 -18.97 -47.84 6.01
N ASN A 227 -18.23 -48.84 5.52
CA ASN A 227 -16.99 -48.60 4.80
C ASN A 227 -17.24 -47.87 3.47
N PHE A 228 -18.25 -48.30 2.71
CA PHE A 228 -18.68 -47.61 1.48
C PHE A 228 -19.02 -46.14 1.75
N ASN A 229 -19.83 -45.88 2.78
CA ASN A 229 -20.19 -44.51 3.16
C ASN A 229 -18.95 -43.67 3.52
N LYS A 230 -17.99 -44.24 4.28
CA LYS A 230 -16.73 -43.56 4.60
C LYS A 230 -15.91 -43.22 3.36
N ILE A 231 -15.85 -44.13 2.38
CA ILE A 231 -15.13 -43.92 1.12
C ILE A 231 -15.78 -42.79 0.31
N VAL A 232 -17.11 -42.80 0.17
CA VAL A 232 -17.87 -41.73 -0.50
C VAL A 232 -17.67 -40.39 0.20
N THR A 233 -17.73 -40.34 1.54
CA THR A 233 -17.47 -39.11 2.30
C THR A 233 -16.06 -38.59 2.07
N ARG A 234 -15.03 -39.46 2.09
CA ARG A 234 -13.64 -39.05 1.84
C ARG A 234 -13.43 -38.56 0.41
N TYR A 235 -14.07 -39.21 -0.57
CA TYR A 235 -14.05 -38.75 -1.96
C TYR A 235 -14.64 -37.34 -2.10
N ASN A 236 -15.83 -37.10 -1.53
CA ASN A 236 -16.47 -35.78 -1.57
C ASN A 236 -15.61 -34.70 -0.89
N ALA A 237 -15.04 -35.01 0.28
CA ALA A 237 -14.15 -34.10 1.00
C ALA A 237 -12.85 -33.79 0.23
N ALA A 238 -12.36 -34.71 -0.61
CA ALA A 238 -11.20 -34.45 -1.47
C ALA A 238 -11.56 -33.67 -2.74
N ARG A 239 -12.79 -33.82 -3.23
CA ARG A 239 -13.33 -33.07 -4.39
C ARG A 239 -13.63 -31.61 -4.05
N GLU A 240 -14.10 -31.32 -2.85
CA GLU A 240 -14.48 -29.97 -2.42
C GLU A 240 -13.35 -28.94 -2.62
N PRO A 241 -12.12 -29.12 -2.08
CA PRO A 241 -11.03 -28.17 -2.31
C PRO A 241 -10.68 -27.98 -3.79
N VAL A 242 -10.77 -29.05 -4.59
CA VAL A 242 -10.50 -28.99 -6.03
C VAL A 242 -11.54 -28.11 -6.75
N ASN A 243 -12.80 -28.19 -6.35
CA ASN A 243 -13.88 -27.36 -6.88
C ASN A 243 -13.79 -25.92 -6.37
N ASP A 244 -13.68 -25.74 -5.07
CA ASP A 244 -13.84 -24.44 -4.41
C ASP A 244 -12.63 -23.53 -4.63
N ASN A 245 -11.43 -24.11 -4.79
CA ASN A 245 -10.20 -23.34 -5.00
C ASN A 245 -9.79 -23.22 -6.47
N ARG A 246 -10.51 -23.82 -7.45
CA ARG A 246 -10.12 -23.84 -8.87
C ARG A 246 -9.68 -22.48 -9.38
N GLU A 247 -10.55 -21.47 -9.26
CA GLU A 247 -10.28 -20.12 -9.78
C GLU A 247 -9.05 -19.48 -9.11
N ALA A 248 -8.93 -19.64 -7.79
CA ALA A 248 -7.79 -19.13 -7.04
C ALA A 248 -6.48 -19.82 -7.43
N ARG A 249 -6.51 -21.13 -7.73
CA ARG A 249 -5.34 -21.88 -8.19
C ARG A 249 -4.92 -21.51 -9.62
N LEU A 250 -5.88 -21.31 -10.53
CA LEU A 250 -5.60 -20.83 -11.89
C LEU A 250 -5.03 -19.41 -11.87
N ALA A 251 -5.60 -18.51 -11.06
CA ALA A 251 -5.06 -17.17 -10.87
C ALA A 251 -3.63 -17.20 -10.29
N ALA A 252 -3.36 -18.08 -9.33
CA ALA A 252 -2.02 -18.28 -8.80
C ALA A 252 -1.04 -18.85 -9.84
N ALA A 253 -1.52 -19.75 -10.73
CA ALA A 253 -0.74 -20.27 -11.84
C ALA A 253 -0.29 -19.13 -12.77
N ARG A 254 -1.24 -18.29 -13.23
CA ARG A 254 -0.94 -17.09 -14.04
C ARG A 254 0.08 -16.17 -13.40
N LEU A 255 -0.10 -15.90 -12.11
CA LEU A 255 0.70 -14.89 -11.41
C LEU A 255 2.14 -15.36 -11.16
N TYR A 256 2.32 -16.63 -10.79
CA TYR A 256 3.63 -17.14 -10.37
C TYR A 256 4.36 -17.96 -11.44
N TRP A 257 3.67 -18.39 -12.49
CA TRP A 257 4.22 -19.07 -13.65
C TRP A 257 3.75 -18.36 -14.93
N PRO A 258 4.53 -17.39 -15.45
CA PRO A 258 4.14 -16.56 -16.59
C PRO A 258 4.07 -17.31 -17.93
N ASP A 259 4.26 -18.64 -17.92
CA ASP A 259 4.11 -19.50 -19.08
C ASP A 259 2.63 -19.88 -19.22
N GLU A 260 1.95 -19.36 -20.25
CA GLU A 260 0.51 -19.60 -20.50
C GLU A 260 0.17 -21.10 -20.48
N LEU A 261 1.10 -21.95 -20.93
CA LEU A 261 0.93 -23.40 -20.94
C LEU A 261 0.75 -24.00 -19.54
N THR A 262 1.28 -23.37 -18.49
CA THR A 262 1.15 -23.87 -17.11
C THR A 262 -0.26 -23.70 -16.57
N GLU A 263 -0.94 -22.61 -16.96
CA GLU A 263 -2.35 -22.42 -16.61
C GLU A 263 -3.22 -23.41 -17.37
N ASP A 264 -3.06 -23.50 -18.69
CA ASP A 264 -3.87 -24.37 -19.55
C ASP A 264 -3.79 -25.84 -19.11
N GLU A 265 -2.57 -26.35 -18.86
CA GLU A 265 -2.37 -27.72 -18.37
C GLU A 265 -3.07 -27.96 -17.01
N LEU A 266 -3.08 -26.95 -16.13
CA LEU A 266 -3.75 -27.02 -14.84
C LEU A 266 -5.28 -26.96 -14.99
N GLU A 267 -5.80 -26.10 -15.86
CA GLU A 267 -7.22 -26.01 -16.18
C GLU A 267 -7.74 -27.33 -16.75
N GLU A 268 -7.02 -27.92 -17.70
CA GLU A 268 -7.37 -29.23 -18.26
C GLU A 268 -7.40 -30.33 -17.18
N ALA A 269 -6.50 -30.29 -16.19
CA ALA A 269 -6.53 -31.23 -15.08
C ALA A 269 -7.78 -31.03 -14.20
N TYR A 270 -8.17 -29.78 -13.93
CA TYR A 270 -9.40 -29.47 -13.20
C TYR A 270 -10.66 -29.92 -13.96
N ASP A 271 -10.72 -29.68 -15.27
CA ASP A 271 -11.86 -30.09 -16.10
C ASP A 271 -11.97 -31.62 -16.19
N LEU A 272 -10.84 -32.32 -16.28
CA LEU A 272 -10.83 -33.79 -16.22
C LEU A 272 -11.40 -34.29 -14.88
N VAL A 273 -11.04 -33.66 -13.76
CA VAL A 273 -11.55 -34.02 -12.43
C VAL A 273 -13.05 -33.73 -12.31
N LEU A 274 -13.46 -32.49 -12.56
CA LEU A 274 -14.79 -32.00 -12.22
C LEU A 274 -15.84 -32.38 -13.26
N THR A 275 -15.49 -32.29 -14.55
CA THR A 275 -16.42 -32.54 -15.65
C THR A 275 -16.36 -33.99 -16.09
N ASP A 276 -15.18 -34.47 -16.49
CA ASP A 276 -15.07 -35.78 -17.14
C ASP A 276 -15.17 -36.94 -16.17
N ILE A 277 -14.68 -36.79 -14.94
CA ILE A 277 -14.76 -37.84 -13.93
C ILE A 277 -15.97 -37.62 -13.03
N HIS A 278 -16.02 -36.49 -12.32
CA HIS A 278 -17.05 -36.30 -11.30
C HIS A 278 -18.45 -36.20 -11.90
N GLN A 279 -18.70 -35.25 -12.81
CA GLN A 279 -20.04 -35.06 -13.38
C GLN A 279 -20.46 -36.20 -14.31
N ARG A 280 -19.57 -36.70 -15.17
CA ARG A 280 -19.93 -37.71 -16.19
C ARG A 280 -19.94 -39.15 -15.67
N ILE A 281 -19.16 -39.48 -14.63
CA ILE A 281 -19.00 -40.88 -14.18
C ILE A 281 -19.47 -41.07 -12.74
N ILE A 282 -18.99 -40.24 -11.80
CA ILE A 282 -19.27 -40.45 -10.37
C ILE A 282 -20.68 -39.99 -9.98
N LEU A 283 -21.12 -38.83 -10.46
CA LEU A 283 -22.43 -38.27 -10.10
C LEU A 283 -23.60 -39.19 -10.52
N PRO A 284 -23.62 -39.80 -11.72
CA PRO A 284 -24.65 -40.76 -12.12
C PRO A 284 -24.77 -41.99 -11.21
N LEU A 285 -23.70 -42.37 -10.48
CA LEU A 285 -23.77 -43.49 -9.53
C LEU A 285 -24.76 -43.25 -8.40
N ASN A 286 -25.15 -42.00 -8.11
CA ASN A 286 -26.21 -41.74 -7.15
C ASN A 286 -27.53 -42.40 -7.57
N ASP A 287 -27.85 -42.36 -8.86
CA ASP A 287 -29.10 -42.90 -9.40
C ASP A 287 -28.93 -44.37 -9.82
N GLU A 288 -27.78 -44.74 -10.36
CA GLU A 288 -27.54 -46.08 -10.90
C GLU A 288 -27.10 -47.11 -9.85
N LEU A 289 -26.54 -46.66 -8.72
CA LEU A 289 -25.98 -47.53 -7.69
C LEU A 289 -26.55 -47.22 -6.31
N VAL A 290 -26.43 -45.97 -5.83
CA VAL A 290 -26.85 -45.60 -4.47
C VAL A 290 -28.37 -45.70 -4.32
N ALA A 291 -29.14 -45.38 -5.35
CA ALA A 291 -30.60 -45.54 -5.33
C ALA A 291 -31.01 -47.00 -5.10
N HIS A 292 -30.29 -47.98 -5.66
CA HIS A 292 -30.58 -49.41 -5.42
C HIS A 292 -30.25 -49.83 -3.99
N ILE A 293 -29.17 -49.31 -3.41
CA ILE A 293 -28.85 -49.54 -1.98
C ILE A 293 -29.99 -49.00 -1.10
N ARG A 294 -30.46 -47.77 -1.35
CA ARG A 294 -31.58 -47.15 -0.63
C ARG A 294 -32.90 -47.90 -0.83
N ALA A 295 -33.18 -48.37 -2.05
CA ALA A 295 -34.40 -49.11 -2.36
C ALA A 295 -34.45 -50.47 -1.63
N ALA A 296 -33.30 -51.14 -1.48
CA ALA A 296 -33.20 -52.35 -0.67
C ALA A 296 -33.39 -52.06 0.82
N ALA A 297 -32.74 -51.01 1.35
CA ALA A 297 -32.84 -50.63 2.76
C ALA A 297 -34.28 -50.24 3.18
N THR A 298 -35.07 -49.69 2.24
CA THR A 298 -36.48 -49.31 2.47
C THR A 298 -37.49 -50.41 2.11
N GLY A 299 -37.03 -51.58 1.69
CA GLY A 299 -37.90 -52.68 1.27
C GLY A 299 -38.64 -52.46 -0.06
N LYS A 300 -38.39 -51.35 -0.77
CA LYS A 300 -39.00 -51.06 -2.07
C LYS A 300 -38.56 -52.02 -3.17
N THR A 301 -37.38 -52.62 -3.04
CA THR A 301 -36.85 -53.59 -4.01
C THR A 301 -36.23 -54.78 -3.28
N PRO A 302 -36.47 -56.02 -3.72
CA PRO A 302 -35.82 -57.18 -3.13
C PRO A 302 -34.30 -57.05 -3.13
N ARG A 303 -33.67 -57.37 -1.99
CA ARG A 303 -32.23 -57.21 -1.75
C ARG A 303 -31.36 -57.85 -2.84
N VAL A 304 -31.75 -59.03 -3.33
CA VAL A 304 -31.05 -59.75 -4.41
C VAL A 304 -31.11 -58.99 -5.74
N ALA A 305 -32.27 -58.45 -6.10
CA ALA A 305 -32.43 -57.69 -7.34
C ALA A 305 -31.67 -56.36 -7.29
N ALA A 306 -31.77 -55.64 -6.15
CA ALA A 306 -31.04 -54.41 -5.92
C ALA A 306 -29.51 -54.62 -5.94
N SER A 307 -29.00 -55.68 -5.28
CA SER A 307 -27.59 -56.05 -5.29
C SER A 307 -27.08 -56.38 -6.70
N LYS A 308 -27.87 -57.12 -7.49
CA LYS A 308 -27.55 -57.42 -8.89
C LYS A 308 -27.43 -56.16 -9.74
N ASN A 309 -28.38 -55.22 -9.60
CA ASN A 309 -28.38 -53.99 -10.38
C ASN A 309 -27.26 -53.03 -9.96
N ALA A 310 -27.06 -52.84 -8.65
CA ALA A 310 -25.95 -52.05 -8.13
C ALA A 310 -24.58 -52.64 -8.56
N GLY A 311 -24.45 -53.97 -8.55
CA GLY A 311 -23.26 -54.65 -9.05
C GLY A 311 -22.99 -54.39 -10.53
N LYS A 312 -24.02 -54.42 -11.38
CA LYS A 312 -23.86 -54.09 -12.81
C LYS A 312 -23.40 -52.64 -13.02
N ALA A 313 -23.99 -51.69 -12.29
CA ALA A 313 -23.59 -50.28 -12.36
C ALA A 313 -22.15 -50.08 -11.89
N ALA A 314 -21.76 -50.73 -10.79
CA ALA A 314 -20.38 -50.71 -10.30
C ALA A 314 -19.39 -51.30 -11.31
N ASP A 315 -19.69 -52.47 -11.89
CA ASP A 315 -18.85 -53.13 -12.90
C ASP A 315 -18.65 -52.23 -14.14
N ALA A 316 -19.70 -51.52 -14.56
CA ALA A 316 -19.63 -50.57 -15.67
C ALA A 316 -18.78 -49.35 -15.31
N ALA A 317 -18.98 -48.77 -14.13
CA ALA A 317 -18.23 -47.60 -13.68
C ALA A 317 -16.73 -47.89 -13.49
N VAL A 318 -16.35 -49.05 -12.95
CA VAL A 318 -14.95 -49.47 -12.83
C VAL A 318 -14.25 -49.41 -14.20
N LYS A 319 -14.87 -50.00 -15.24
CA LYS A 319 -14.34 -50.00 -16.60
C LYS A 319 -14.22 -48.59 -17.18
N THR A 320 -15.24 -47.76 -16.98
CA THR A 320 -15.24 -46.38 -17.47
C THR A 320 -14.21 -45.50 -16.74
N LEU A 321 -13.86 -45.82 -15.49
CA LEU A 321 -12.88 -45.07 -14.69
C LEU A 321 -11.42 -45.39 -14.99
N GLU A 322 -11.10 -46.55 -15.59
CA GLU A 322 -9.70 -46.98 -15.82
C GLU A 322 -8.89 -45.96 -16.63
N TYR A 323 -9.41 -45.54 -17.77
CA TYR A 323 -8.73 -44.59 -18.64
C TYR A 323 -8.63 -43.18 -18.03
N PRO A 324 -9.74 -42.55 -17.57
CA PRO A 324 -9.68 -41.22 -16.96
C PRO A 324 -8.76 -41.13 -15.74
N ILE A 325 -8.70 -42.17 -14.89
CA ILE A 325 -7.77 -42.20 -13.74
C ILE A 325 -6.32 -42.20 -14.22
N SER A 326 -6.01 -43.00 -15.23
CA SER A 326 -4.65 -43.09 -15.79
C SER A 326 -4.24 -41.77 -16.45
N LEU A 327 -5.15 -41.15 -17.19
CA LEU A 327 -4.96 -39.84 -17.81
C LEU A 327 -4.79 -38.73 -16.75
N LEU A 328 -5.60 -38.75 -15.69
CA LEU A 328 -5.49 -37.79 -14.59
C LEU A 328 -4.14 -37.92 -13.89
N GLU A 329 -3.68 -39.14 -13.63
CA GLU A 329 -2.36 -39.36 -13.05
C GLU A 329 -1.22 -38.82 -13.92
N GLN A 330 -1.34 -38.97 -15.24
CA GLN A 330 -0.41 -38.37 -16.19
C GLN A 330 -0.44 -36.83 -16.13
N LYS A 331 -1.62 -36.22 -16.24
CA LYS A 331 -1.78 -34.76 -16.17
C LYS A 331 -1.25 -34.19 -14.86
N ILE A 332 -1.51 -34.85 -13.73
CA ILE A 332 -0.97 -34.44 -12.43
C ILE A 332 0.56 -34.46 -12.43
N ARG A 333 1.21 -35.44 -13.08
CA ARG A 333 2.68 -35.47 -13.21
C ARG A 333 3.20 -34.34 -14.10
N GLU A 334 2.54 -34.07 -15.22
CA GLU A 334 2.89 -32.99 -16.15
C GLU A 334 2.80 -31.62 -15.45
N VAL A 335 1.64 -31.31 -14.87
CA VAL A 335 1.42 -30.11 -14.06
C VAL A 335 2.48 -29.98 -12.97
N ASN A 336 2.71 -31.02 -12.17
CA ASN A 336 3.72 -30.98 -11.11
C ASN A 336 5.15 -30.76 -11.63
N THR A 337 5.44 -31.20 -12.86
CA THR A 337 6.74 -31.00 -13.51
C THR A 337 6.88 -29.56 -13.97
N ARG A 338 5.87 -28.98 -14.62
CA ARG A 338 5.85 -27.54 -14.99
C ARG A 338 5.94 -26.63 -13.77
N LEU A 339 5.18 -26.94 -12.73
CA LEU A 339 5.20 -26.17 -11.49
C LEU A 339 6.59 -26.23 -10.82
N LYS A 340 7.39 -27.28 -11.08
CA LYS A 340 8.79 -27.43 -10.63
C LYS A 340 9.82 -26.74 -11.53
N SER A 341 9.64 -26.74 -12.85
CA SER A 341 10.72 -26.51 -13.83
C SER A 341 11.15 -25.06 -14.01
N ASN A 342 10.28 -24.08 -13.76
CA ASN A 342 10.59 -22.67 -14.04
C ASN A 342 11.43 -22.01 -12.91
N ARG A 343 12.54 -22.65 -12.50
CA ARG A 343 13.51 -22.11 -11.53
C ARG A 343 14.27 -20.92 -12.09
#